data_AF-B8BFG3-F1
#
_entry.id   AF-B8BFG3-F1
#
_cell.length_a   1.000
_cell.length_b   1.000
_cell.length_c   1.000
_cell.angle_alpha   90.00
_cell.angle_beta   90.00
_cell.angle_gamma   90.00
#
_symmetry.space_group_name_H-M   'P 1'
#
loop_
_entity.id
_entity.type
_entity.pdbx_description
1 polymer ?
#
loop_
_entity_poly.entity_id
_entity_poly.type
_entity_poly.pdbx_seq_one_letter_code
_entity_poly.pdbx_strand_id
1 'polypeptide(L)'
;MTDTFWLRYTTRPEGNTYSNEDAYGWISHALQKQARVLEVVVFCCLFELDHSVFTSCYLRRIAFSGIVLCKGFFAQLEAGCPALEDLFLHQCGVHDDEISSHTLKVLTFDSVFFYMPMDTVEFTLLNKTSISLPSVTSLTISTPEGFTPILKDTASLVTASVSVSVTMSSFRFRFDANDLGQYL
;
A
#
# COMPACT_ATOMS: atom_id res chain seq x y z
N MET A 1 3.84 -19.24 -21.04
CA MET A 1 3.45 -17.93 -20.47
C MET A 1 2.95 -18.21 -19.07
N THR A 2 3.61 -17.66 -18.06
CA THR A 2 3.12 -17.81 -16.67
C THR A 2 1.98 -16.82 -16.51
N ASP A 3 0.75 -17.32 -16.36
CA ASP A 3 -0.44 -16.46 -16.35
C ASP A 3 -0.50 -15.56 -15.11
N THR A 4 0.20 -15.96 -14.05
CA THR A 4 0.33 -15.14 -12.84
C THR A 4 1.61 -15.53 -12.12
N PHE A 5 2.46 -14.53 -11.85
CA PHE A 5 3.60 -14.65 -10.97
C PHE A 5 3.28 -13.82 -9.74
N TRP A 6 3.35 -14.48 -8.58
CA TRP A 6 3.09 -13.91 -7.26
C TRP A 6 4.42 -13.90 -6.52
N LEU A 7 4.89 -12.71 -6.15
CA LEU A 7 5.94 -12.60 -5.15
C LEU A 7 5.27 -12.37 -3.80
N ARG A 8 5.61 -13.18 -2.80
CA ARG A 8 5.31 -12.91 -1.40
C ARG A 8 6.62 -12.80 -0.64
N TYR A 9 6.98 -11.59 -0.25
CA TYR A 9 8.17 -11.34 0.56
C TYR A 9 7.78 -11.21 2.04
N THR A 10 8.51 -11.87 2.93
CA THR A 10 8.25 -11.88 4.37
C THR A 10 9.56 -11.72 5.14
N THR A 11 9.67 -10.66 5.93
CA THR A 11 10.84 -10.40 6.78
C THR A 11 10.49 -10.48 8.28
N ARG A 12 11.48 -10.88 9.10
CA ARG A 12 11.38 -11.03 10.56
C ARG A 12 12.46 -10.17 11.26
N PRO A 13 12.21 -9.68 12.49
CA PRO A 13 13.04 -8.69 13.17
C PRO A 13 14.33 -9.25 13.82
N GLU A 14 14.86 -10.38 13.37
CA GLU A 14 15.99 -11.01 14.08
C GLU A 14 17.33 -10.35 13.74
N GLY A 15 17.65 -9.29 14.50
CA GLY A 15 18.95 -9.00 15.13
C GLY A 15 20.22 -8.85 14.27
N ASN A 16 20.23 -9.26 13.02
CA ASN A 16 21.38 -9.23 12.13
C ASN A 16 20.90 -8.86 10.74
N THR A 17 21.17 -7.61 10.37
CA THR A 17 21.58 -7.15 9.03
C THR A 17 21.39 -8.13 7.86
N TYR A 18 20.17 -8.56 7.55
CA TYR A 18 19.83 -8.82 6.16
C TYR A 18 19.70 -7.45 5.54
N SER A 19 20.61 -7.11 4.63
CA SER A 19 20.56 -5.82 3.96
C SER A 19 19.22 -5.74 3.24
N ASN A 20 18.58 -4.57 3.32
CA ASN A 20 17.33 -4.29 2.60
C ASN A 20 17.46 -4.57 1.08
N GLU A 21 18.69 -4.71 0.58
CA GLU A 21 19.07 -5.09 -0.78
C GLU A 21 18.46 -6.42 -1.23
N ASP A 22 18.31 -7.41 -0.35
CA ASP A 22 17.70 -8.70 -0.73
C ASP A 22 16.22 -8.52 -1.11
N ALA A 23 15.49 -7.69 -0.35
CA ALA A 23 14.10 -7.35 -0.65
C ALA A 23 13.98 -6.67 -2.01
N TYR A 24 14.83 -5.67 -2.27
CA TYR A 24 14.88 -4.97 -3.55
C TYR A 24 15.24 -5.89 -4.72
N GLY A 25 16.18 -6.81 -4.50
CA GLY A 25 16.60 -7.80 -5.48
C GLY A 25 15.43 -8.70 -5.89
N TRP A 26 14.68 -9.24 -4.93
CA TRP A 26 13.53 -10.10 -5.21
C TRP A 26 12.37 -9.35 -5.87
N ILE A 27 12.07 -8.12 -5.43
CA ILE A 27 11.03 -7.29 -6.04
C ILE A 27 11.41 -6.93 -7.48
N SER A 28 12.63 -6.42 -7.70
CA SER A 28 13.12 -6.11 -9.03
C SER A 28 13.09 -7.35 -9.94
N HIS A 29 13.53 -8.50 -9.43
CA HIS A 29 13.48 -9.76 -10.17
C HIS A 29 12.05 -10.16 -10.55
N ALA A 30 11.09 -10.05 -9.63
CA ALA A 30 9.69 -10.35 -9.90
C ALA A 30 9.13 -9.45 -11.01
N LEU A 31 9.42 -8.15 -10.95
CA LEU A 31 8.99 -7.18 -11.96
C LEU A 31 9.64 -7.47 -13.32
N GLN A 32 10.93 -7.84 -13.35
CA GLN A 32 11.62 -8.30 -14.57
C GLN A 32 11.01 -9.59 -15.14
N LYS A 33 10.47 -10.46 -14.29
CA LYS A 33 9.73 -11.66 -14.68
C LYS A 33 8.26 -11.39 -15.02
N GLN A 34 7.89 -10.12 -15.20
CA GLN A 34 6.56 -9.69 -15.63
C GLN A 34 5.47 -10.11 -14.63
N ALA A 35 5.79 -10.01 -13.34
CA ALA A 35 4.81 -10.25 -12.28
C ALA A 35 3.56 -9.38 -12.49
N ARG A 36 2.40 -10.05 -12.44
CA ARG A 36 1.09 -9.38 -12.49
C ARG A 36 0.59 -9.02 -11.10
N VAL A 37 1.03 -9.77 -10.08
CA VAL A 37 0.65 -9.55 -8.69
C VAL A 37 1.89 -9.53 -7.82
N LEU A 38 1.99 -8.52 -6.97
CA LEU A 38 3.08 -8.35 -6.02
C LEU A 38 2.53 -8.19 -4.61
N GLU A 39 2.92 -9.09 -3.71
CA GLU A 39 2.60 -9.06 -2.29
C GLU A 39 3.88 -8.88 -1.47
N VAL A 40 3.93 -7.84 -0.64
CA VAL A 40 5.09 -7.58 0.24
C VAL A 40 4.57 -7.42 1.66
N VAL A 41 5.01 -8.30 2.55
CA VAL A 41 4.56 -8.37 3.94
C VAL A 41 5.75 -8.20 4.86
N VAL A 42 5.70 -7.17 5.71
CA VAL A 42 6.75 -6.89 6.68
C VAL A 42 6.16 -7.03 8.08
N PHE A 43 6.74 -7.92 8.87
CA PHE A 43 6.35 -8.12 10.25
C PHE A 43 7.27 -7.31 11.18
N CYS A 44 6.66 -6.68 12.20
CA CYS A 44 7.31 -6.01 13.33
C CYS A 44 7.87 -4.59 13.13
N CYS A 45 8.09 -4.10 11.91
CA CYS A 45 8.52 -2.72 11.68
C CYS A 45 7.96 -2.15 10.37
N LEU A 46 7.78 -0.83 10.36
CA LEU A 46 7.48 -0.07 9.16
C LEU A 46 8.72 -0.07 8.25
N PHE A 47 8.60 -0.62 7.04
CA PHE A 47 9.70 -0.74 6.08
C PHE A 47 9.55 0.29 4.96
N GLU A 48 10.51 1.20 4.86
CA GLU A 48 10.60 2.11 3.72
C GLU A 48 11.12 1.37 2.50
N LEU A 49 10.36 1.45 1.42
CA LEU A 49 10.67 0.77 0.17
C LEU A 49 11.02 1.84 -0.87
N ASP A 50 12.23 1.74 -1.44
CA ASP A 50 12.63 2.52 -2.61
C ASP A 50 11.64 2.29 -3.76
N HIS A 51 10.78 3.26 -3.98
CA HIS A 51 9.72 3.17 -4.97
C HIS A 51 10.24 3.17 -6.40
N SER A 52 11.50 3.56 -6.66
CA SER A 52 12.10 3.54 -7.99
C SER A 52 12.14 2.13 -8.61
N VAL A 53 12.10 1.08 -7.78
CA VAL A 53 12.09 -0.31 -8.26
C VAL A 53 10.79 -0.67 -8.99
N PHE A 54 9.69 0.07 -8.78
CA PHE A 54 8.41 -0.16 -9.45
C PHE A 54 8.44 0.32 -10.89
N THR A 55 8.96 -0.53 -11.76
CA THR A 55 8.91 -0.37 -13.21
C THR A 55 8.44 -1.68 -13.84
N SER A 56 7.17 -1.74 -14.23
CA SER A 56 6.56 -2.91 -14.88
C SER A 56 5.31 -2.56 -15.67
N CYS A 57 5.28 -2.94 -16.95
CA CYS A 57 4.09 -2.79 -17.80
C CYS A 57 3.04 -3.90 -17.59
N TYR A 58 3.28 -4.84 -16.68
CA TYR A 58 2.44 -6.03 -16.48
C TYR A 58 1.82 -6.09 -15.09
N LEU A 59 2.33 -5.32 -14.14
CA LEU A 59 1.87 -5.33 -12.77
C LEU A 59 0.45 -4.75 -12.70
N ARG A 60 -0.49 -5.55 -12.22
CA ARG A 60 -1.92 -5.21 -12.12
C ARG A 60 -2.40 -5.05 -10.69
N ARG A 61 -1.77 -5.76 -9.75
CA ARG A 61 -2.12 -5.72 -8.34
C ARG A 61 -0.89 -5.60 -7.45
N ILE A 62 -0.97 -4.71 -6.48
CA ILE A 62 -0.03 -4.60 -5.38
C ILE A 62 -0.77 -4.78 -4.06
N ALA A 63 -0.24 -5.62 -3.18
CA ALA A 63 -0.68 -5.78 -1.82
C ALA A 63 0.49 -5.57 -0.86
N PHE A 64 0.40 -4.57 0.00
CA PHE A 64 1.42 -4.27 1.00
C PHE A 64 0.90 -4.45 2.41
N SER A 65 1.76 -4.98 3.27
CA SER A 65 1.55 -5.01 4.70
C SER A 65 2.81 -4.53 5.43
N GLY A 66 2.65 -3.53 6.31
CA GLY A 66 3.76 -3.00 7.11
C GLY A 66 4.78 -2.14 6.33
N ILE A 67 4.39 -1.57 5.19
CA ILE A 67 5.26 -0.75 4.34
C ILE A 67 5.04 0.75 4.60
N VAL A 68 6.11 1.54 4.53
CA VAL A 68 6.05 3.01 4.49
C VAL A 68 6.07 3.46 3.03
N LEU A 69 5.01 4.15 2.63
CA LEU A 69 4.88 4.80 1.33
C LEU A 69 5.35 6.25 1.48
N CYS A 70 6.58 6.49 1.06
CA CYS A 70 7.17 7.83 1.06
C CYS A 70 6.59 8.71 -0.04
N LYS A 71 6.86 10.01 0.08
CA LYS A 71 6.45 11.03 -0.89
C LYS A 71 6.87 10.68 -2.31
N GLY A 72 5.94 10.80 -3.26
CA GLY A 72 6.16 10.49 -4.68
C GLY A 72 5.90 9.04 -5.07
N PHE A 73 5.50 8.19 -4.12
CA PHE A 73 5.15 6.80 -4.38
C PHE A 73 4.05 6.67 -5.45
N PHE A 74 2.96 7.42 -5.32
CA PHE A 74 1.85 7.36 -6.28
C PHE A 74 2.25 7.86 -7.67
N ALA A 75 3.05 8.93 -7.73
CA ALA A 75 3.60 9.44 -8.98
C ALA A 75 4.50 8.40 -9.68
N GLN A 76 5.30 7.66 -8.91
CA GLN A 76 6.13 6.59 -9.44
C GLN A 76 5.31 5.40 -9.92
N LEU A 77 4.23 5.03 -9.23
CA LEU A 77 3.33 3.98 -9.73
C LEU A 77 2.66 4.38 -11.04
N GLU A 78 2.22 5.63 -11.15
CA GLU A 78 1.60 6.15 -12.38
C GLU A 78 2.58 6.13 -13.56
N ALA A 79 3.84 6.53 -13.34
CA ALA A 79 4.87 6.57 -14.38
C ALA A 79 5.46 5.18 -14.71
N GLY A 80 5.67 4.33 -13.69
CA GLY A 80 6.40 3.08 -13.79
C GLY A 80 5.53 1.84 -13.93
N CYS A 81 4.26 1.89 -13.53
CA CYS A 81 3.33 0.76 -13.54
C CYS A 81 2.00 1.10 -14.24
N PRO A 82 2.01 1.35 -15.56
CA PRO A 82 0.83 1.83 -16.30
C PRO A 82 -0.34 0.84 -16.40
N ALA A 83 -0.14 -0.42 -15.98
CA ALA A 83 -1.17 -1.46 -15.98
C ALA A 83 -1.74 -1.73 -14.57
N LEU A 84 -1.35 -0.95 -13.56
CA LEU A 84 -1.76 -1.17 -12.18
C LEU A 84 -3.23 -0.77 -11.98
N GLU A 85 -4.04 -1.70 -11.50
CA GLU A 85 -5.48 -1.51 -11.32
C GLU A 85 -5.93 -1.68 -9.87
N ASP A 86 -5.19 -2.41 -9.05
CA ASP A 86 -5.57 -2.77 -7.69
C ASP A 86 -4.41 -2.50 -6.70
N LEU A 87 -4.70 -1.68 -5.69
CA LEU A 87 -3.77 -1.39 -4.60
C LEU A 87 -4.44 -1.69 -3.24
N PHE A 88 -3.84 -2.62 -2.50
CA PHE A 88 -4.23 -2.99 -1.15
C PHE A 88 -3.13 -2.64 -0.16
N LEU A 89 -3.48 -1.90 0.90
CA LEU A 89 -2.56 -1.44 1.93
C LEU A 89 -3.09 -1.84 3.31
N HIS A 90 -2.33 -2.69 4.02
CA HIS A 90 -2.65 -3.13 5.38
C HIS A 90 -1.58 -2.68 6.37
N GLN A 91 -1.93 -2.00 7.46
CA GLN A 91 -0.94 -1.56 8.47
C GLN A 91 0.26 -0.78 7.87
N CYS A 92 0.01 -0.04 6.79
CA CYS A 92 1.04 0.73 6.08
C CYS A 92 1.07 2.18 6.56
N GLY A 93 2.26 2.79 6.53
CA GLY A 93 2.43 4.23 6.75
C GLY A 93 2.32 4.98 5.42
N VAL A 94 1.41 5.94 5.30
CA VAL A 94 1.23 6.75 4.07
C VAL A 94 1.70 8.17 4.34
N HIS A 95 2.85 8.53 3.77
CA HIS A 95 3.45 9.87 3.87
C HIS A 95 3.43 10.62 2.53
N ASP A 96 2.74 10.09 1.53
CA ASP A 96 2.55 10.80 0.28
C ASP A 96 1.49 11.91 0.45
N ASP A 97 1.83 13.12 0.00
CA ASP A 97 0.99 14.30 0.15
C ASP A 97 -0.22 14.28 -0.81
N GLU A 98 -0.07 13.53 -1.90
CA GLU A 98 -1.06 13.43 -2.98
C GLU A 98 -1.23 11.97 -3.40
N ILE A 99 -2.45 11.46 -3.22
CA ILE A 99 -2.82 10.12 -3.66
C ILE A 99 -3.52 10.28 -5.01
N SER A 100 -2.80 10.12 -6.11
CA SER A 100 -3.35 10.26 -7.46
C SER A 100 -2.95 9.12 -8.39
N SER A 101 -3.87 8.70 -9.25
CA SER A 101 -3.63 7.71 -10.30
C SER A 101 -4.79 7.66 -11.29
N HIS A 102 -4.48 7.51 -12.59
CA HIS A 102 -5.48 7.32 -13.65
C HIS A 102 -5.70 5.86 -14.02
N THR A 103 -4.92 4.93 -13.46
CA THR A 103 -4.96 3.51 -13.80
C THR A 103 -5.64 2.69 -12.71
N LEU A 104 -5.53 3.12 -11.44
CA LEU A 104 -6.15 2.45 -10.31
C LEU A 104 -7.67 2.42 -10.41
N LYS A 105 -8.23 1.21 -10.27
CA LYS A 105 -9.67 0.91 -10.25
C LYS A 105 -10.15 0.50 -8.86
N VAL A 106 -9.29 -0.16 -8.07
CA VAL A 106 -9.59 -0.65 -6.73
C VAL A 106 -8.52 -0.13 -5.77
N LEU A 107 -8.96 0.53 -4.70
CA LEU A 107 -8.08 1.02 -3.65
C LEU A 107 -8.62 0.62 -2.28
N THR A 108 -7.81 -0.08 -1.50
CA THR A 108 -8.16 -0.49 -0.14
C THR A 108 -7.11 0.00 0.85
N PHE A 109 -7.57 0.79 1.81
CA PHE A 109 -6.83 1.18 3.00
C PHE A 109 -7.37 0.39 4.19
N ASP A 110 -6.53 -0.40 4.83
CA ASP A 110 -6.88 -1.17 6.02
C ASP A 110 -5.87 -0.92 7.15
N SER A 111 -6.33 -0.32 8.25
CA SER A 111 -5.49 0.04 9.39
C SER A 111 -4.22 0.83 9.01
N VAL A 112 -4.33 1.74 8.04
CA VAL A 112 -3.20 2.57 7.61
C VAL A 112 -2.97 3.76 8.54
N PHE A 113 -1.71 4.19 8.62
CA PHE A 113 -1.26 5.30 9.46
C PHE A 113 -0.80 6.46 8.58
N PHE A 114 -1.29 7.66 8.84
CA PHE A 114 -0.85 8.89 8.13
C PHE A 114 0.14 9.73 8.95
N TYR A 115 0.61 9.19 10.09
CA TYR A 115 1.60 9.79 10.98
C TYR A 115 2.57 8.71 11.51
N MET A 116 3.79 9.10 11.86
CA MET A 116 4.75 8.23 12.55
C MET A 116 4.55 8.32 14.07
N PRO A 117 4.44 7.21 14.80
CA PRO A 117 4.35 7.24 16.26
C PRO A 117 5.71 7.40 16.98
N MET A 118 6.76 7.93 16.33
CA MET A 118 8.12 7.89 16.87
C MET A 118 8.69 9.21 17.39
N ASP A 119 8.08 10.36 17.11
CA ASP A 119 8.50 11.63 17.72
C ASP A 119 7.31 12.35 18.35
N THR A 120 7.50 12.73 19.61
CA THR A 120 6.55 13.42 20.47
C THR A 120 6.02 14.71 19.82
N VAL A 121 4.71 14.97 19.96
CA VAL A 121 4.00 16.25 19.69
C VAL A 121 3.82 16.48 18.17
N GLU A 122 2.67 16.21 17.54
CA GLU A 122 1.34 16.79 17.75
C GLU A 122 0.24 15.84 17.25
N PHE A 123 -0.75 15.55 18.10
CA PHE A 123 -1.97 14.77 17.78
C PHE A 123 -2.98 15.55 16.90
N THR A 124 -2.54 16.58 16.16
CA THR A 124 -3.46 17.63 15.68
C THR A 124 -3.26 18.10 14.24
N LEU A 125 -2.45 17.44 13.43
CA LEU A 125 -2.49 17.69 12.00
C LEU A 125 -3.37 16.63 11.36
N LEU A 126 -4.65 16.98 11.25
CA LEU A 126 -5.57 16.42 10.27
C LEU A 126 -4.91 16.57 8.90
N ASN A 127 -4.01 15.65 8.54
CA ASN A 127 -3.35 15.64 7.25
C ASN A 127 -4.46 15.41 6.22
N LYS A 128 -4.88 16.51 5.61
CA LYS A 128 -5.85 16.52 4.51
C LYS A 128 -5.13 16.00 3.28
N THR A 129 -4.88 14.70 3.22
CA THR A 129 -4.37 14.08 2.00
C THR A 129 -5.48 14.13 0.97
N SER A 130 -5.17 14.77 -0.15
CA SER A 130 -6.06 14.84 -1.30
C SER A 130 -5.98 13.54 -2.06
N ILE A 131 -7.13 12.94 -2.35
CA ILE A 131 -7.22 11.76 -3.21
C ILE A 131 -7.79 12.21 -4.55
N SER A 132 -7.08 11.96 -5.66
CA SER A 132 -7.50 12.25 -7.02
C SER A 132 -7.43 11.00 -7.88
N LEU A 133 -8.54 10.26 -7.95
CA LEU A 133 -8.58 8.94 -8.59
C LEU A 133 -9.73 8.87 -9.62
N PRO A 134 -9.55 9.40 -10.83
CA PRO A 134 -10.62 9.48 -11.83
C PRO A 134 -11.14 8.10 -12.30
N SER A 135 -10.29 7.08 -12.24
CA SER A 135 -10.62 5.71 -12.71
C SER A 135 -11.06 4.76 -11.60
N VAL A 136 -11.04 5.20 -10.33
CA VAL A 136 -11.39 4.31 -9.21
C VAL A 136 -12.88 3.98 -9.26
N THR A 137 -13.20 2.69 -9.13
CA THR A 137 -14.56 2.14 -9.08
C THR A 137 -14.90 1.61 -7.70
N SER A 138 -13.90 1.20 -6.92
CA SER A 138 -14.05 0.69 -5.56
C SER A 138 -13.02 1.31 -4.61
N LEU A 139 -13.52 1.92 -3.54
CA LEU A 139 -12.72 2.50 -2.46
C LEU A 139 -13.17 1.93 -1.11
N THR A 140 -12.26 1.26 -0.42
CA THR A 140 -12.50 0.75 0.94
C THR A 140 -11.51 1.36 1.92
N ILE A 141 -12.02 1.87 3.03
CA ILE A 141 -11.22 2.47 4.11
C ILE A 141 -11.68 1.87 5.42
N SER A 142 -10.80 1.15 6.09
CA SER A 142 -11.05 0.50 7.37
C SER A 142 -10.06 1.04 8.40
N THR A 143 -10.58 1.40 9.57
CA THR A 143 -9.82 1.91 10.73
C THR A 143 -8.84 3.04 10.38
N PRO A 144 -9.31 4.15 9.79
CA PRO A 144 -8.44 5.29 9.49
C PRO A 144 -8.08 6.04 10.78
N GLU A 145 -6.86 5.84 11.31
CA GLU A 145 -6.37 6.61 12.46
C GLU A 145 -5.90 8.00 12.01
N GLY A 146 -6.54 9.06 12.52
CA GLY A 146 -6.13 10.45 12.24
C GLY A 146 -6.32 10.92 10.80
N PHE A 147 -7.09 10.18 10.00
CA PHE A 147 -7.22 10.39 8.56
C PHE A 147 -8.66 10.67 8.14
N THR A 148 -8.85 11.78 7.40
CA THR A 148 -10.10 12.09 6.71
C THR A 148 -9.78 12.37 5.24
N PRO A 149 -10.03 11.42 4.32
CA PRO A 149 -9.74 11.61 2.90
C PRO A 149 -10.62 12.71 2.30
N ILE A 150 -10.03 13.59 1.52
CA ILE A 150 -10.80 14.50 0.64
C ILE A 150 -10.75 13.91 -0.76
N LEU A 151 -11.87 13.33 -1.20
CA LEU A 151 -12.03 12.80 -2.55
C LEU A 151 -12.22 13.96 -3.53
N LYS A 152 -11.28 14.12 -4.46
CA LYS A 152 -11.35 14.98 -5.64
C LYS A 152 -11.42 14.08 -6.86
N ASP A 153 -12.18 14.50 -7.86
CA ASP A 153 -12.25 13.84 -9.17
C ASP A 153 -12.40 12.31 -9.10
N THR A 154 -13.49 11.84 -8.48
CA THR A 154 -13.83 10.41 -8.37
C THR A 154 -15.11 10.10 -9.15
N ALA A 155 -15.21 10.59 -10.40
CA ALA A 155 -16.43 10.48 -11.19
C ALA A 155 -16.82 9.02 -11.53
N SER A 156 -15.85 8.10 -11.55
CA SER A 156 -16.06 6.67 -11.85
C SER A 156 -16.38 5.80 -10.63
N LEU A 157 -16.41 6.39 -9.42
CA LEU A 157 -16.55 5.64 -8.16
C LEU A 157 -17.97 5.05 -8.04
N VAL A 158 -18.04 3.71 -8.03
CA VAL A 158 -19.30 2.96 -7.91
C VAL A 158 -19.55 2.54 -6.47
N THR A 159 -18.49 2.11 -5.77
CA THR A 159 -18.56 1.57 -4.41
C THR A 159 -17.58 2.28 -3.50
N ALA A 160 -18.07 2.82 -2.38
CA ALA A 160 -17.25 3.44 -1.36
C ALA A 160 -17.70 2.93 0.01
N SER A 161 -16.77 2.45 0.83
CA SER A 161 -17.06 1.96 2.18
C SER A 161 -16.05 2.51 3.17
N VAL A 162 -16.53 3.06 4.28
CA VAL A 162 -15.69 3.50 5.40
C VAL A 162 -16.13 2.79 6.67
N SER A 163 -15.21 2.07 7.30
CA SER A 163 -15.42 1.40 8.59
C SER A 163 -14.52 2.05 9.64
N VAL A 164 -15.13 2.65 10.67
CA VAL A 164 -14.42 3.27 11.78
C VAL A 164 -14.56 2.35 12.99
N SER A 165 -13.49 1.64 13.36
CA SER A 165 -13.43 0.92 14.62
C SER A 165 -12.34 1.52 15.50
N VAL A 166 -12.68 1.74 16.78
CA VAL A 166 -11.74 2.24 17.79
C VAL A 166 -11.05 1.02 18.38
N THR A 167 -10.02 0.50 17.71
CA THR A 167 -9.16 -0.50 18.32
C THR A 167 -8.04 0.21 19.06
N MET A 168 -8.00 0.09 20.39
CA MET A 168 -6.79 0.46 21.14
C MET A 168 -5.60 -0.26 20.50
N SER A 169 -4.63 0.53 20.06
CA SER A 169 -3.40 0.13 19.43
C SER A 169 -2.66 -0.91 20.29
N SER A 170 -2.88 -2.17 19.95
CA SER A 170 -1.93 -3.23 20.24
C SER A 170 -1.55 -3.77 18.88
N PHE A 171 -0.26 -3.74 18.56
CA PHE A 171 0.36 -4.33 17.38
C PHE A 171 -0.09 -5.79 17.21
N ARG A 172 -1.29 -6.03 16.68
CA ARG A 172 -1.77 -7.37 16.38
C ARG A 172 -1.33 -7.69 14.97
N PHE A 173 -0.13 -8.23 14.88
CA PHE A 173 0.35 -8.98 13.72
C PHE A 173 -0.47 -10.28 13.60
N ARG A 174 -1.71 -10.19 13.13
CA ARG A 174 -2.41 -11.34 12.55
C ARG A 174 -2.78 -10.98 11.12
N PHE A 175 -1.76 -10.92 10.29
CA PHE A 175 -1.92 -11.01 8.85
C PHE A 175 -1.81 -12.49 8.48
N ASP A 176 -2.95 -13.13 8.20
CA ASP A 176 -2.97 -14.41 7.50
C ASP A 176 -3.12 -14.10 6.01
N ALA A 177 -2.15 -14.48 5.19
CA ALA A 177 -2.25 -14.28 3.74
C ALA A 177 -3.39 -15.08 3.09
N ASN A 178 -4.01 -16.02 3.81
CA ASN A 178 -5.23 -16.66 3.37
C ASN A 178 -6.47 -15.74 3.48
N ASP A 179 -6.43 -14.67 4.28
CA ASP A 179 -7.55 -13.73 4.42
C ASP A 179 -7.76 -12.87 3.15
N LEU A 180 -6.73 -12.74 2.30
CA LEU A 180 -6.85 -12.18 0.95
C LEU A 180 -7.77 -13.00 0.04
N GLY A 181 -7.95 -14.29 0.34
CA GLY A 181 -8.86 -15.18 -0.39
C GLY A 181 -10.34 -14.86 -0.19
N GLN A 182 -10.70 -14.03 0.80
CA GLN A 182 -12.10 -13.59 1.00
C GLN A 182 -12.44 -12.31 0.21
N TYR A 183 -11.44 -11.67 -0.42
CA TYR A 183 -11.59 -10.45 -1.21
C TYR A 183 -11.23 -10.65 -2.71
N LEU A 184 -11.18 -11.91 -3.15
CA LEU A 184 -11.05 -12.35 -4.54
C LEU A 184 -12.31 -13.10 -4.97
#